data_AF-A0A914ZJ56-F1
#
_entry.id   AF-A0A914ZJ56-F1
#
_cell.length_a   1.000
_cell.length_b   1.000
_cell.length_c   1.000
_cell.angle_alpha   90.00
_cell.angle_beta   90.00
_cell.angle_gamma   90.00
#
_symmetry.space_group_name_H-M   'P 1'
#
loop_
_entity.id
_entity.type
_entity.pdbx_description
1 polymer ?
#
loop_
_entity_poly.entity_id
_entity_poly.type
_entity_poly.pdbx_seq_one_letter_code
_entity_poly.pdbx_strand_id
1 'polypeptide(L)' 'CSFPNLLDAEAMRDIEASLDWLLSIQTVSGNFPAATDEIGYDRGEDELVHWCHGATGAVPLMIVAYLNFRNEKFLE' A
#
# COMPACT_ATOMS: atom_id res chain seq x y z
N CYS A 1 -0.98 10.30 -14.88
CA CYS A 1 0.36 10.43 -15.49
C CYS A 1 1.38 9.92 -14.48
N SER A 2 2.25 8.98 -14.87
CA SER A 2 3.44 8.61 -14.08
C SER A 2 4.67 9.31 -14.67
N PHE A 3 5.63 9.67 -13.83
CA PHE A 3 6.86 10.36 -14.23
C PHE A 3 8.11 9.55 -13.84
N PRO A 4 8.27 8.32 -14.39
CA PRO A 4 9.33 7.41 -13.97
C PRO A 4 10.74 7.96 -14.24
N ASN A 5 10.86 8.86 -15.21
CA ASN A 5 12.09 9.55 -15.60
C ASN A 5 12.53 10.67 -14.63
N LEU A 6 11.75 10.96 -13.58
CA LEU A 6 12.14 11.87 -12.51
C LEU A 6 12.69 11.14 -11.27
N LEU A 7 12.68 9.80 -11.28
CA LEU A 7 13.14 8.98 -10.16
C LEU A 7 14.55 8.48 -10.45
N ASP A 8 15.46 8.70 -9.50
CA ASP A 8 16.76 8.06 -9.51
C ASP A 8 16.70 6.67 -8.86
N ALA A 9 17.83 5.96 -8.87
CA ALA A 9 17.89 4.61 -8.31
C ALA A 9 17.64 4.58 -6.79
N GLU A 10 17.88 5.68 -6.07
CA GLU A 10 17.62 5.76 -4.63
C GLU A 10 16.14 5.91 -4.36
N ALA A 11 15.48 6.86 -5.03
CA ALA A 11 14.05 7.04 -4.96
C ALA A 11 13.28 5.76 -5.32
N MET A 12 13.76 5.00 -6.31
CA MET A 12 13.15 3.70 -6.68
C MET A 12 13.24 2.67 -5.55
N ARG A 13 14.35 2.61 -4.81
CA ARG A 13 14.50 1.71 -3.65
C ARG A 13 13.61 2.15 -2.49
N ASP A 14 13.53 3.44 -2.25
CA ASP A 14 12.68 3.99 -1.17
C ASP A 14 11.20 3.73 -1.46
N ILE A 15 10.78 3.85 -2.72
CA ILE A 15 9.43 3.48 -3.17
C ILE A 15 9.17 2.00 -2.92
N GLU A 16 10.08 1.11 -3.33
CA GLU A 16 9.91 -0.33 -3.10
C GLU A 16 9.83 -0.67 -1.61
N ALA A 17 10.72 -0.12 -0.79
CA ALA A 17 10.69 -0.32 0.66
C ALA A 17 9.39 0.21 1.31
N SER A 18 8.87 1.33 0.81
CA SER A 18 7.60 1.89 1.29
C SER A 18 6.41 0.99 0.92
N LEU A 19 6.42 0.43 -0.29
CA LEU A 19 5.40 -0.52 -0.73
C LEU A 19 5.46 -1.83 0.06
N ASP A 20 6.65 -2.32 0.36
CA ASP A 20 6.86 -3.51 1.20
C ASP A 20 6.36 -3.30 2.63
N TRP A 21 6.62 -2.11 3.19
CA TRP A 21 6.05 -1.73 4.48
C TRP A 21 4.52 -1.66 4.43
N LEU A 22 3.93 -1.09 3.38
CA LEU A 22 2.48 -1.08 3.21
C LEU A 22 1.89 -2.49 3.21
N LEU A 23 2.45 -3.42 2.42
CA LEU A 23 2.03 -4.82 2.42
C LEU A 23 2.15 -5.46 3.80
N SER A 24 3.19 -5.13 4.56
CA SER A 24 3.40 -5.68 5.91
C SER A 24 2.34 -5.27 6.93
N ILE A 25 1.62 -4.17 6.69
CA ILE A 25 0.55 -3.67 7.58
C ILE A 25 -0.86 -3.97 7.06
N GLN A 26 -0.97 -4.70 5.94
CA GLN A 26 -2.25 -5.14 5.42
C GLN A 26 -2.93 -6.06 6.44
N THR A 27 -4.20 -5.79 6.72
CA THR A 27 -5.00 -6.60 7.64
C THR A 27 -5.34 -7.95 7.01
N VAL A 28 -5.76 -8.91 7.83
CA VAL A 28 -6.21 -10.23 7.35
C VAL A 28 -7.42 -10.16 6.41
N SER A 29 -8.20 -9.08 6.47
CA SER A 29 -9.32 -8.81 5.55
C SER A 29 -8.88 -8.16 4.24
N GLY A 30 -7.58 -7.90 4.06
CA GLY A 30 -7.00 -7.24 2.89
C GLY A 30 -7.07 -5.71 2.92
N ASN A 31 -7.53 -5.12 4.03
CA ASN A 31 -7.63 -3.67 4.20
C ASN A 31 -6.32 -3.09 4.76
N PHE A 32 -6.22 -1.76 4.80
CA PHE A 32 -5.07 -1.05 5.39
C PHE A 32 -5.54 -0.13 6.53
N PRO A 33 -4.79 -0.03 7.63
CA PRO A 33 -5.10 0.89 8.73
C PRO A 33 -5.23 2.34 8.24
N ALA A 34 -6.19 3.09 8.79
CA ALA A 34 -6.40 4.49 8.40
C ALA A 34 -5.35 5.42 9.03
N ALA A 35 -4.74 5.00 10.14
CA ALA A 35 -3.65 5.70 10.81
C ALA A 35 -2.61 4.72 11.37
N THR A 36 -1.39 5.22 11.61
CA THR A 36 -0.25 4.39 12.04
C THR A 36 -0.39 3.84 13.46
N ASP A 37 -1.14 4.53 14.33
CA ASP A 37 -1.48 4.09 15.69
C ASP A 37 -2.55 3.00 15.71
N GLU A 38 -3.20 2.73 14.56
CA GLU A 38 -4.18 1.66 14.40
C GLU A 38 -3.54 0.36 13.87
N ILE A 39 -2.24 0.36 13.54
CA ILE A 39 -1.52 -0.83 13.06
C ILE A 39 -1.52 -1.91 14.15
N GLY A 40 -2.04 -3.10 13.80
CA GLY A 40 -2.12 -4.24 14.70
C GLY A 40 -3.27 -4.19 15.72
N TYR A 41 -4.13 -3.16 15.65
CA TYR A 41 -5.30 -3.05 16.52
C TYR A 41 -6.52 -3.67 15.82
N ASP A 42 -6.99 -4.82 16.32
CA ASP A 42 -8.21 -5.45 15.82
C ASP A 42 -9.44 -4.79 16.44
N ARG A 43 -10.20 -4.05 15.63
CA ARG A 43 -11.46 -3.41 16.04
C ARG A 43 -12.68 -4.31 15.81
N GLY A 44 -12.50 -5.51 15.25
CA GLY A 44 -13.59 -6.45 14.98
C GLY A 44 -14.74 -5.81 14.20
N GLU A 45 -15.95 -5.92 14.71
CA GLU A 45 -17.16 -5.37 14.08
C GLU A 45 -17.27 -3.84 14.16
N ASP A 46 -16.46 -3.19 15.01
CA ASP A 46 -16.41 -1.73 15.19
C ASP A 46 -15.34 -1.06 14.29
N GLU A 47 -14.81 -1.78 13.29
CA GLU A 47 -13.80 -1.22 12.39
C GLU A 47 -14.38 -0.13 11.48
N LEU A 48 -13.84 1.07 11.60
CA LEU A 48 -14.26 2.23 10.85
C LEU A 48 -13.68 2.18 9.42
N VAL A 49 -14.48 1.70 8.47
CA VAL A 49 -14.09 1.63 7.05
C VAL A 49 -14.24 3.00 6.39
N HIS A 50 -13.12 3.69 6.21
CA HIS A 50 -13.08 4.96 5.47
C HIS A 50 -12.82 4.74 3.97
N TRP A 51 -13.79 5.09 3.13
CA TRP A 51 -13.63 5.03 1.66
C TRP A 51 -12.90 6.24 1.07
N CYS A 52 -12.89 7.37 1.79
CA CYS A 52 -12.32 8.66 1.35
C CYS A 52 -10.89 8.91 1.87
N HIS A 53 -10.45 8.16 2.89
CA HIS A 53 -9.10 8.26 3.49
C HIS A 53 -8.46 6.87 3.71
N GLY A 54 -9.15 5.80 3.32
CA GLY A 54 -8.63 4.43 3.37
C GLY A 54 -8.11 3.96 2.00
N ALA A 55 -7.98 2.65 1.88
CA ALA A 55 -7.31 1.90 0.81
C ALA A 55 -7.84 2.07 -0.63
N THR A 56 -8.71 3.04 -0.94
CA THR A 56 -9.20 3.30 -2.32
C THR A 56 -8.07 3.53 -3.31
N GLY A 57 -6.95 4.09 -2.85
CA GLY A 57 -5.72 4.22 -3.63
C GLY A 57 -4.84 2.97 -3.65
N ALA A 58 -5.02 2.02 -2.72
CA ALA A 58 -4.13 0.88 -2.54
C ALA A 58 -4.19 -0.08 -3.74
N VAL A 59 -5.37 -0.46 -4.21
CA VAL A 59 -5.52 -1.33 -5.39
C VAL A 59 -4.84 -0.74 -6.63
N PRO A 60 -5.15 0.50 -7.08
CA PRO A 60 -4.46 1.07 -8.24
C PRO A 60 -2.97 1.32 -7.96
N LEU A 61 -2.56 1.62 -6.73
CA LEU A 61 -1.15 1.73 -6.34
C LEU A 61 -0.41 0.41 -6.56
N MET A 62 -0.95 -0.71 -6.06
CA MET A 62 -0.33 -2.03 -6.19
C MET A 62 -0.29 -2.52 -7.64
N ILE A 63 -1.32 -2.21 -8.44
CA ILE A 63 -1.28 -2.45 -9.90
C ILE A 63 -0.13 -1.67 -10.55
N VAL A 64 0.02 -0.38 -10.25
CA VAL A 64 1.13 0.43 -10.79
C VAL A 64 2.48 -0.08 -10.29
N ALA A 65 2.58 -0.54 -9.03
CA ALA A 65 3.78 -1.15 -8.49
C ALA A 65 4.15 -2.42 -9.26
N TYR A 66 3.21 -3.35 -9.46
CA TYR A 66 3.42 -4.53 -10.32
C TYR A 66 3.87 -4.13 -11.73
N LEU A 67 3.26 -3.08 -12.29
CA LEU A 67 3.60 -2.65 -13.64
C LEU A 67 5.05 -2.12 -13.79
N ASN A 68 5.64 -1.60 -12.71
CA ASN A 68 7.00 -1.06 -12.71
C ASN A 68 8.04 -2.06 -12.21
N PHE A 69 7.75 -2.78 -11.12
CA PHE A 69 8.68 -3.69 -10.45
C PHE A 69 8.56 -5.15 -10.92
N ARG A 70 7.45 -5.52 -11.57
CA ARG A 70 7.17 -6.90 -12.05
C ARG A 70 7.26 -7.96 -10.96
N ASN A 71 6.94 -7.60 -9.72
CA ASN A 71 6.95 -8.51 -8.58
C ASN A 71 5.52 -8.93 -8.21
N GLU A 72 5.26 -10.25 -8.16
CA GLU A 72 3.95 -10.83 -7.89
C GLU A 72 3.40 -10.47 -6.51
N LYS A 73 4.25 -10.09 -5.55
CA LYS A 73 3.85 -9.63 -4.20
C LYS A 73 2.85 -8.45 -4.23
N PHE A 74 2.77 -7.72 -5.34
CA PHE A 74 1.83 -6.60 -5.53
C PHE A 74 0.49 -7.01 -6.16
N LEU A 75 0.28 -8.29 -6.47
CA LEU A 75 -0.97 -8.83 -7.02
C LEU A 75 -1.67 -9.82 -6.07
N GLU A 76 -0.98 -10.22 -5.00
CA GLU A 76 -1.50 -11.06 -3.92
C GLU A 76 -2.28 -10.23 -2.90
#